data_AF-A0A509LIJ7-F1
#
_entry.id   AF-A0A509LIJ7-F1
#
_cell.length_a   1.000
_cell.length_b   1.000
_cell.length_c   1.000
_cell.angle_alpha   90.00
_cell.angle_beta   90.00
_cell.angle_gamma   90.00
#
_symmetry.space_group_name_H-M   'P 1'
#
loop_
_entity.id
_entity.type
_entity.pdbx_description
1 polymer ?
#
loop_
_entity_poly.entity_id
_entity_poly.type
_entity_poly.pdbx_seq_one_letter_code
_entity_poly.pdbx_strand_id
1 'polypeptide(L)' 'MTDKKNTDPIVPPKKSDSNLKEYRCPHCNRFLFKGNVKKLNMVCHHCQKMIDVDESELSRAESK' A
#
# COMPACT_ATOMS: atom_id res chain seq x y z
N MET A 1 -33.16 37.79 10.48
CA MET A 1 -32.05 37.08 11.14
C MET A 1 -31.63 36.00 10.15
N THR A 2 -30.43 36.09 9.58
CA THR A 2 -30.04 35.35 8.39
C THR A 2 -29.00 34.30 8.77
N ASP A 3 -29.47 33.10 9.09
CA ASP A 3 -28.62 31.96 9.48
C ASP A 3 -27.97 31.34 8.24
N LYS A 4 -26.73 31.75 7.96
CA LYS A 4 -25.85 31.13 6.97
C LYS A 4 -25.39 29.77 7.49
N LYS A 5 -26.04 28.70 7.02
CA LYS A 5 -25.55 27.32 7.21
C LYS A 5 -24.24 27.15 6.46
N ASN A 6 -23.15 27.15 7.21
CA ASN A 6 -21.81 26.85 6.74
C ASN A 6 -21.74 25.33 6.47
N THR A 7 -22.03 24.92 5.24
CA THR A 7 -21.77 23.56 4.75
C THR A 7 -20.32 23.47 4.34
N ASP A 8 -19.45 23.26 5.33
CA ASP A 8 -18.08 22.84 5.09
C ASP A 8 -18.15 21.45 4.39
N PRO A 9 -17.52 21.27 3.22
CA PRO A 9 -17.54 19.97 2.56
C PRO A 9 -16.88 18.95 3.48
N ILE A 10 -17.60 17.86 3.75
CA ILE A 10 -17.10 16.69 4.47
C ILE A 10 -16.03 16.07 3.58
N VAL A 11 -14.80 16.58 3.65
CA VAL A 11 -13.65 15.95 3.04
C VAL A 11 -13.49 14.63 3.79
N PRO A 12 -13.61 13.45 3.12
CA PRO A 12 -13.35 12.19 3.81
C PRO A 12 -11.96 12.30 4.41
N PRO A 13 -11.76 11.87 5.68
CA PRO A 13 -10.45 11.95 6.28
C PRO A 13 -9.49 11.23 5.34
N LYS A 14 -8.58 11.99 4.72
CA LYS A 14 -7.38 11.45 4.13
C LYS A 14 -6.63 10.83 5.31
N LYS A 15 -7.01 9.59 5.65
CA LYS A 15 -6.16 8.70 6.39
C LYS A 15 -4.98 8.52 5.47
N SER A 16 -3.99 9.38 5.66
CA SER A 16 -2.64 9.12 5.21
C SER A 16 -2.27 7.82 5.93
N ASP A 17 -2.55 6.68 5.30
CA ASP A 17 -2.17 5.37 5.80
C ASP A 17 -0.63 5.37 5.83
N SER A 18 -0.06 5.87 6.92
CA SER A 18 1.38 5.97 7.19
C SER A 18 2.03 4.59 7.37
N ASN A 19 1.33 3.51 7.04
CA ASN A 19 1.75 2.13 7.20
C ASN A 19 1.68 1.33 5.88
N LEU A 20 1.57 2.01 4.73
CA LEU A 20 1.70 1.33 3.44
C LEU A 20 3.19 0.99 3.18
N LYS A 21 3.51 -0.30 3.09
CA LYS A 21 4.81 -0.81 2.69
C LYS A 21 4.99 -0.71 1.18
N GLU A 22 6.22 -0.41 0.77
CA GLU A 22 6.62 -0.50 -0.63
C GLU A 22 7.06 -1.93 -0.95
N TYR A 23 6.41 -2.54 -1.94
CA TYR A 23 6.75 -3.87 -2.42
C TYR A 23 7.58 -3.78 -3.69
N ARG A 24 8.70 -4.49 -3.68
CA ARG A 24 9.62 -4.61 -4.82
C ARG A 24 9.70 -6.04 -5.28
N CYS A 25 9.94 -6.23 -6.57
CA CYS A 25 10.15 -7.56 -7.13
C CYS A 25 11.45 -8.16 -6.58
N PRO A 26 11.44 -9.36 -5.98
CA PRO A 26 12.66 -9.99 -5.46
C PRO A 26 13.65 -10.37 -6.56
N HIS A 27 13.19 -10.47 -7.82
CA HIS A 27 14.02 -10.89 -8.95
C HIS A 27 14.73 -9.75 -9.66
N CYS A 28 14.11 -8.57 -9.73
CA CYS A 28 14.64 -7.42 -10.49
C CYS A 28 14.71 -6.13 -9.67
N ASN A 29 14.31 -6.19 -8.39
CA ASN A 29 14.25 -5.07 -7.44
C ASN A 29 13.46 -3.83 -7.91
N ARG A 30 12.65 -3.98 -8.96
CA ARG A 30 11.76 -2.92 -9.44
C ARG A 30 10.54 -2.78 -8.53
N PHE A 31 10.09 -1.54 -8.43
CA PHE A 31 8.86 -1.19 -7.73
C PHE A 31 7.67 -1.92 -8.34
N LEU A 32 6.83 -2.52 -7.48
CA LEU A 32 5.57 -3.13 -7.89
C LEU A 32 4.42 -2.21 -7.52
N PHE A 33 4.23 -2.00 -6.22
CA PHE A 33 3.18 -1.15 -5.67
C PHE A 33 3.47 -0.81 -4.20
N LYS A 34 2.71 0.13 -3.66
CA LYS A 34 2.74 0.50 -2.24
C LYS A 34 1.39 0.14 -1.62
N GLY A 35 1.38 -0.65 -0.56
CA GLY A 35 0.16 -1.20 0.02
C GLY A 35 0.41 -1.80 1.40
N ASN A 36 -0.64 -2.32 2.03
CA ASN A 36 -0.49 -3.21 3.18
C ASN A 36 -1.12 -4.55 2.78
N VAL A 37 -0.32 -5.41 2.14
CA VAL A 37 -0.79 -6.74 1.72
C VAL A 37 -0.22 -7.81 2.63
N LYS A 38 -1.05 -8.80 2.94
CA LYS A 38 -0.67 -9.99 3.71
C LYS A 38 -0.03 -11.04 2.82
N LYS A 39 -0.50 -11.16 1.58
CA LYS A 39 0.00 -12.11 0.59
C LYS A 39 0.15 -11.40 -0.74
N LEU A 40 1.25 -11.67 -1.43
CA LEU A 40 1.58 -11.10 -2.72
C LEU A 40 1.78 -12.26 -3.68
N ASN A 41 0.76 -12.54 -4.50
CA ASN A 41 0.81 -13.51 -5.58
C ASN A 41 0.53 -12.77 -6.90
N MET A 42 1.59 -12.45 -7.64
CA MET A 42 1.49 -11.76 -8.92
C MET A 42 2.69 -12.08 -9.82
N VAL A 43 2.54 -11.82 -11.11
CA VAL A 43 3.66 -11.86 -12.05
C VAL A 43 4.25 -10.46 -12.19
N CYS A 44 5.57 -10.33 -12.05
CA CYS A 44 6.23 -9.06 -12.27
C CYS A 44 6.12 -8.62 -13.73
N HIS A 45 5.59 -7.44 -14.02
CA HIS A 45 5.52 -6.90 -15.38
C HIS A 45 6.88 -6.65 -16.04
N HIS A 46 7.97 -6.59 -15.27
CA HIS A 46 9.29 -6.27 -15.78
C HIS A 46 10.13 -7.49 -16.14
N CYS A 47 10.12 -8.53 -15.31
CA CYS A 47 10.89 -9.75 -15.54
C CYS A 47 10.01 -10.96 -15.87
N GLN A 48 8.68 -10.80 -15.87
CA GLN A 48 7.68 -11.85 -16.10
C GLN A 48 7.82 -13.06 -15.16
N LYS A 49 8.52 -12.89 -14.03
CA LYS A 49 8.67 -13.93 -13.01
C LYS A 49 7.52 -13.85 -12.00
N MET A 50 7.07 -15.02 -11.57
CA MET A 50 6.09 -15.15 -10.51
C MET A 50 6.71 -14.72 -9.18
N ILE A 51 5.94 -13.94 -8.43
CA ILE A 51 6.24 -13.52 -7.08
C ILE A 51 5.13 -14.11 -6.22
N ASP A 52 5.50 -15.05 -5.36
CA ASP A 52 4.62 -15.61 -4.34
C ASP A 52 5.32 -15.40 -3.00
N VAL A 53 4.83 -14.44 -2.23
CA VAL A 53 5.37 -14.11 -0.91
C VAL A 53 4.22 -13.96 0.07
N ASP A 54 4.29 -14.72 1.16
CA ASP A 54 3.29 -14.75 2.23
C ASP A 54 3.67 -13.83 3.41
N GLU A 55 2.70 -13.63 4.31
CA GLU A 55 2.75 -12.69 5.45
C GLU A 55 3.97 -12.95 6.34
N SER A 56 4.38 -14.22 6.46
CA SER A 56 5.52 -14.65 7.29
C SER A 56 6.86 -14.06 6.83
N GLU A 57 6.99 -13.75 5.53
CA GLU A 57 8.22 -13.18 4.97
C GLU A 57 8.14 -11.64 4.86
N LEU A 58 6.93 -11.08 4.74
CA LEU A 58 6.69 -9.62 4.67
C LEU A 58 6.77 -8.92 6.04
N SER A 59 6.46 -9.64 7.12
CA SER A 59 6.39 -9.11 8.50
C SER A 59 7.76 -8.84 9.13
N ARG A 60 8.83 -9.46 8.62
CA ARG A 60 10.21 -9.28 9.13
C ARG A 60 10.84 -7.92 8.84
N ALA A 61 10.19 -7.07 8.02
CA ALA A 61 10.66 -5.72 7.73
C ALA A 61 10.21 -4.64 8.75
N GLU A 62 9.43 -4.99 9.78
CA GLU A 62 8.94 -4.05 10.82
C GLU A 62 9.40 -4.43 12.24
N SER A 63 10.58 -5.03 12.41
CA SER A 63 11.18 -5.20 13.74
C SER A 63 12.52 -4.49 13.77
N LYS A 64 12.44 -3.27 14.31
CA LYS A 64 13.54 -2.42 14.76
C LYS A 64 14.38 -3.12 15.82
#